data_AF-W1VCL9-F1
#
_entry.id   AF-W1VCL9-F1
#
_cell.length_a   1.000
_cell.length_b   1.000
_cell.length_c   1.000
_cell.angle_alpha   90.00
_cell.angle_beta   90.00
_cell.angle_gamma   90.00
#
_symmetry.space_group_name_H-M   'P 1'
#
loop_
_entity.id
_entity.type
_entity.pdbx_description
1 polymer ?
#
loop_
_entity_poly.entity_id
_entity_poly.type
_entity_poly.pdbx_seq_one_letter_code
_entity_poly.pdbx_strand_id
1 'polypeptide(L)'
;QQLTRGERLMELLKQPQFTPYPVEEQVVSVWTGTNGYLDDLEVSEVLPFEAALLGYLRRSSSVLETIRSTGQLTEETEAQLKADVEAFRSSYAAGDHLLTGEVAAAEDEAPAERTSEQIVLKRG
;
A
#
# COMPACT_ATOMS: atom_id res chain seq x y z
N GLN A 1 -9.44 11.68 12.59
CA GLN A 1 -9.69 10.54 11.69
C GLN A 1 -9.44 10.91 10.23
N GLN A 2 -10.11 11.92 9.64
CA GLN A 2 -9.84 12.32 8.24
C GLN A 2 -8.38 12.74 7.96
N LEU A 3 -7.72 13.48 8.86
CA LEU A 3 -6.31 13.88 8.69
C LEU A 3 -5.37 12.67 8.66
N THR A 4 -5.58 11.71 9.58
CA THR A 4 -4.82 10.45 9.66
C THR A 4 -4.94 9.66 8.36
N ARG A 5 -6.15 9.56 7.79
CA ARG A 5 -6.40 8.87 6.51
C ARG A 5 -5.71 9.55 5.34
N GLY A 6 -5.71 10.89 5.30
CA GLY A 6 -5.05 11.65 4.24
C GLY A 6 -3.55 11.33 4.14
N GLU A 7 -2.86 11.20 5.27
CA GLU A 7 -1.44 10.83 5.30
C GLU A 7 -1.19 9.41 4.75
N ARG A 8 -2.03 8.42 5.10
CA ARG A 8 -1.87 7.04 4.60
C ARG A 8 -2.21 6.93 3.11
N LEU A 9 -3.22 7.67 2.65
CA LEU A 9 -3.53 7.76 1.22
C LEU A 9 -2.38 8.39 0.44
N MET A 10 -1.75 9.45 0.96
CA MET A 10 -0.56 10.01 0.31
C MET A 10 0.59 9.00 0.27
N GLU A 11 0.77 8.20 1.32
CA GLU A 11 1.78 7.14 1.33
C GLU A 11 1.50 6.06 0.28
N LEU A 12 0.27 5.56 0.17
CA LEU A 12 -0.15 4.62 -0.88
C LEU A 12 0.10 5.15 -2.30
N LEU A 13 -0.03 6.47 -2.49
CA LEU A 13 0.18 7.11 -3.78
C LEU A 13 1.67 7.31 -4.12
N LYS A 14 2.59 7.12 -3.17
CA LYS A 14 4.03 7.12 -3.45
C LYS A 14 4.39 5.82 -4.18
N GLN A 15 4.29 5.87 -5.50
CA GLN A 15 4.74 4.75 -6.31
C GLN A 15 6.27 4.63 -6.27
N PRO A 16 6.84 3.43 -6.00
CA PRO A 16 8.24 3.19 -6.29
C PRO A 16 8.47 3.36 -7.80
N GLN A 17 9.62 3.92 -8.17
CA GLN A 17 9.95 4.12 -9.58
C GLN A 17 9.98 2.77 -10.32
N PHE A 18 9.44 2.74 -11.53
CA PHE A 18 9.45 1.57 -12.44
C PHE A 18 8.59 0.36 -12.05
N THR A 19 7.61 0.51 -11.16
CA THR A 19 6.65 -0.57 -10.85
C THR A 19 5.28 -0.26 -11.43
N PRO A 20 4.95 -0.69 -12.65
CA PRO A 20 3.58 -0.60 -13.15
C PRO A 20 2.72 -1.59 -12.37
N TYR A 21 1.86 -1.09 -11.48
CA TYR A 21 0.83 -1.91 -10.83
C TYR A 21 -0.25 -2.27 -11.86
N PRO A 22 -0.70 -3.54 -11.93
CA PRO A 22 -1.93 -3.89 -12.64
C PRO A 22 -3.12 -3.07 -12.11
N VAL A 23 -4.07 -2.73 -12.99
CA VAL A 23 -5.20 -1.85 -12.63
C VAL A 23 -6.03 -2.46 -11.50
N GLU A 24 -6.24 -3.77 -11.51
CA GLU A 24 -6.95 -4.51 -10.47
C GLU A 24 -6.31 -4.37 -9.08
N GLU A 25 -4.98 -4.29 -9.02
CA GLU A 25 -4.25 -4.12 -7.77
C GLU A 25 -4.36 -2.67 -7.28
N GLN A 26 -4.26 -1.69 -8.19
CA GLN A 26 -4.48 -0.28 -7.86
C GLN A 26 -5.90 -0.05 -7.31
N VAL A 27 -6.91 -0.69 -7.91
CA VAL A 27 -8.30 -0.61 -7.43
C VAL A 27 -8.40 -1.13 -6.00
N VAL A 28 -7.80 -2.28 -5.70
CA VAL A 28 -7.79 -2.85 -4.34
C VAL A 28 -7.05 -1.94 -3.36
N SER A 29 -5.87 -1.42 -3.70
CA SER A 29 -5.08 -0.55 -2.81
C SER A 29 -5.84 0.73 -2.46
N VAL A 30 -6.43 1.39 -3.47
CA VAL A 30 -7.23 2.61 -3.26
C VAL A 30 -8.50 2.30 -2.48
N TRP A 31 -9.19 1.20 -2.80
CA TRP A 31 -10.39 0.79 -2.06
C TRP A 31 -10.08 0.54 -0.58
N THR A 32 -8.99 -0.19 -0.29
CA THR A 32 -8.52 -0.48 1.07
C THR A 32 -8.25 0.80 1.85
N GLY A 33 -7.53 1.76 1.26
CA GLY A 33 -7.21 3.04 1.88
C GLY A 33 -8.44 3.94 2.07
N THR A 34 -9.32 4.01 1.07
CA THR A 34 -10.52 4.86 1.12
C THR A 34 -11.60 4.31 2.06
N ASN A 35 -11.62 3.00 2.33
CA ASN A 35 -12.51 2.37 3.31
C ASN A 35 -11.96 2.39 4.75
N GLY A 36 -10.71 2.86 4.96
CA GLY A 36 -10.15 3.07 6.29
C GLY A 36 -9.48 1.85 6.91
N TYR A 37 -9.19 0.82 6.10
CA TYR A 37 -8.50 -0.37 6.57
C TYR A 37 -7.02 -0.13 6.91
N LEU A 38 -6.51 1.10 6.68
CA LEU A 38 -5.14 1.52 6.98
C LEU A 38 -5.08 2.57 8.10
N ASP A 39 -6.21 3.00 8.64
CA ASP A 39 -6.28 4.17 9.53
C ASP A 39 -5.54 3.96 10.87
N ASP A 40 -5.41 2.72 11.32
CA ASP A 40 -4.74 2.30 12.55
C ASP A 40 -3.29 1.84 12.35
N LEU A 41 -2.80 1.83 11.10
CA LEU A 41 -1.41 1.55 10.80
C LEU A 41 -0.53 2.80 11.00
N GLU A 42 0.72 2.58 11.42
CA GLU A 42 1.74 3.60 11.27
C GLU A 42 2.00 3.87 9.78
N VAL A 43 2.38 5.10 9.43
CA VAL A 43 2.59 5.48 8.01
C VAL A 43 3.66 4.59 7.36
N SER A 44 4.71 4.22 8.09
CA SER A 44 5.76 3.30 7.64
C SER A 44 5.28 1.87 7.38
N GLU A 45 4.13 1.47 7.93
CA GLU A 45 3.57 0.13 7.76
C GLU A 45 2.59 0.05 6.58
N VAL A 46 2.23 1.18 5.97
CA VAL A 46 1.26 1.23 4.86
C VAL A 46 1.73 0.42 3.65
N LEU A 47 2.95 0.68 3.16
CA LEU A 47 3.49 -0.03 1.99
C LEU A 47 3.77 -1.52 2.27
N PRO A 48 4.37 -1.91 3.41
CA PRO A 48 4.49 -3.32 3.77
C PRO A 48 3.14 -4.05 3.85
N PHE A 49 2.13 -3.41 4.44
CA PHE A 49 0.78 -3.98 4.53
C PHE A 49 0.15 -4.14 3.14
N GLU A 50 0.23 -3.11 2.28
CA GLU A 50 -0.28 -3.16 0.91
C GLU A 50 0.35 -4.33 0.13
N ALA A 51 1.69 -4.43 0.14
CA ALA A 51 2.41 -5.48 -0.57
C ALA A 51 2.00 -6.88 -0.07
N ALA A 52 1.86 -7.05 1.24
CA ALA A 52 1.44 -8.30 1.84
C ALA A 52 -0.02 -8.65 1.50
N LEU A 53 -0.93 -7.67 1.53
CA LEU A 53 -2.33 -7.83 1.15
C LEU A 53 -2.47 -8.23 -0.32
N LEU A 54 -1.79 -7.53 -1.23
CA LEU A 54 -1.80 -7.85 -2.66
C LEU A 54 -1.24 -9.26 -2.89
N GLY A 55 -0.16 -9.62 -2.19
CA GLY A 55 0.36 -10.97 -2.19
C GLY A 55 -0.69 -12.00 -1.77
N TYR A 56 -1.36 -11.78 -0.64
CA TYR A 56 -2.43 -12.64 -0.14
C TYR A 56 -3.53 -12.83 -1.20
N LEU A 57 -4.08 -11.73 -1.73
CA LEU A 57 -5.16 -11.77 -2.72
C LEU A 57 -4.77 -12.52 -3.99
N ARG A 58 -3.53 -12.36 -4.49
CA ARG A 58 -3.03 -13.12 -5.65
C ARG A 58 -3.06 -14.65 -5.42
N ARG A 59 -2.95 -15.10 -4.17
CA ARG A 59 -2.91 -16.54 -3.83
C ARG A 59 -4.27 -17.09 -3.40
N SER A 60 -5.11 -16.27 -2.77
CA SER A 60 -6.29 -16.76 -2.04
C SER A 60 -7.62 -16.24 -2.57
N SER A 61 -7.62 -15.30 -3.52
CA SER A 61 -8.84 -14.64 -3.97
C SER A 61 -8.95 -14.57 -5.50
N SER A 62 -10.19 -14.67 -6.01
CA SER A 62 -10.51 -14.41 -7.41
C SER A 62 -10.81 -12.94 -7.70
N VAL A 63 -10.87 -12.08 -6.67
CA VAL A 63 -11.26 -10.66 -6.79
C VAL A 63 -10.40 -9.93 -7.83
N LEU A 64 -9.08 -10.13 -7.81
CA LEU A 64 -8.18 -9.49 -8.77
C LEU A 64 -8.49 -9.91 -10.22
N GLU A 65 -8.78 -11.18 -10.44
CA GLU A 65 -9.15 -11.68 -11.76
C GLU A 65 -10.52 -11.16 -12.23
N THR A 66 -11.50 -11.10 -11.33
CA THR A 66 -12.83 -10.53 -11.61
C THR A 66 -12.71 -9.07 -12.01
N ILE A 67 -11.97 -8.26 -11.25
CA ILE A 67 -11.76 -6.83 -11.57
C ILE A 67 -11.02 -6.69 -12.90
N ARG A 68 -9.96 -7.48 -13.13
CA ARG A 68 -9.18 -7.44 -14.38
C ARG A 68 -10.04 -7.77 -15.61
N SER A 69 -10.91 -8.77 -15.51
CA SER A 69 -11.70 -9.27 -16.63
C SER A 69 -12.94 -8.42 -16.92
N THR A 70 -13.59 -7.91 -15.88
CA THR A 70 -14.84 -7.14 -16.00
C THR A 70 -14.62 -5.64 -16.04
N GLY A 71 -13.49 -5.16 -15.49
CA GLY A 71 -13.24 -3.74 -15.22
C GLY A 71 -14.13 -3.15 -14.13
N GLN A 72 -14.83 -3.99 -13.35
CA GLN A 72 -15.85 -3.56 -12.39
C GLN A 72 -15.59 -4.14 -11.01
N LEU A 73 -15.87 -3.32 -9.99
CA LEU A 73 -16.00 -3.74 -8.60
C LEU A 73 -17.50 -3.77 -8.27
N THR A 74 -18.16 -4.88 -8.59
CA THR A 74 -19.60 -5.07 -8.30
C THR A 74 -19.81 -5.26 -6.79
N GLU A 75 -21.05 -5.10 -6.31
CA GLU A 75 -21.38 -5.31 -4.88
C GLU A 75 -20.95 -6.70 -4.37
N GLU A 76 -21.09 -7.75 -5.20
CA GLU A 76 -20.64 -9.10 -4.87
C GLU A 76 -19.11 -9.18 -4.75
N THR A 77 -18.39 -8.58 -5.72
CA THR A 77 -16.91 -8.56 -5.73
C THR A 77 -16.37 -7.74 -4.56
N GLU A 78 -17.03 -6.62 -4.25
CA GLU A 78 -16.70 -5.76 -3.11
C GLU A 78 -16.95 -6.49 -1.77
N ALA A 79 -18.05 -7.23 -1.64
CA ALA A 79 -18.32 -8.03 -0.45
C ALA A 79 -17.25 -9.11 -0.24
N GLN A 80 -16.80 -9.77 -1.31
CA GLN A 80 -15.71 -10.73 -1.23
C GLN A 80 -14.39 -10.04 -0.87
N LEU A 81 -14.05 -8.92 -1.52
CA LEU A 81 -12.85 -8.14 -1.21
C LEU A 81 -12.83 -7.71 0.26
N LYS A 82 -13.96 -7.26 0.78
CA LYS A 82 -14.11 -6.89 2.18
C LYS A 82 -13.82 -8.07 3.11
N ALA A 83 -14.40 -9.23 2.85
CA ALA A 83 -14.17 -10.42 3.65
C ALA A 83 -12.69 -10.86 3.63
N ASP A 84 -12.07 -10.80 2.45
CA ASP A 84 -10.66 -11.13 2.26
C ASP A 84 -9.73 -10.17 3.01
N VAL A 85 -10.00 -8.86 2.94
CA VAL A 85 -9.24 -7.84 3.67
C VAL A 85 -9.40 -8.01 5.18
N GLU A 86 -10.61 -8.24 5.68
CA GLU A 86 -10.85 -8.45 7.11
C GLU A 86 -10.16 -9.73 7.63
N ALA A 87 -10.21 -10.82 6.86
CA ALA A 87 -9.50 -12.06 7.18
C ALA A 87 -7.98 -11.84 7.19
N PHE A 88 -7.44 -11.18 6.16
CA PHE A 88 -6.03 -10.86 6.07
C PHE A 88 -5.58 -9.97 7.25
N ARG A 89 -6.32 -8.90 7.56
CA ARG A 89 -5.99 -8.00 8.68
C ARG A 89 -5.92 -8.75 10.01
N SER A 90 -6.85 -9.66 10.26
CA SER A 90 -6.84 -10.51 11.45
C SER A 90 -5.56 -11.36 11.53
N SER A 91 -5.16 -11.98 10.41
CA SER A 91 -3.92 -12.77 10.34
C SER A 91 -2.65 -11.92 10.48
N TYR A 92 -2.63 -10.74 9.85
CA TYR A 92 -1.51 -9.80 9.89
C TYR A 92 -1.28 -9.26 11.31
N ALA A 93 -2.35 -8.90 12.02
CA ALA A 93 -2.29 -8.45 13.41
C ALA A 93 -1.87 -9.56 14.39
N ALA A 94 -2.18 -10.83 14.07
CA ALA A 94 -1.78 -11.98 14.88
C ALA A 94 -0.28 -12.33 14.77
N GLY A 95 0.50 -11.57 13.97
CA GLY A 95 1.93 -11.78 13.79
C GLY A 95 2.28 -12.90 12.82
N ASP A 96 1.29 -13.42 12.08
CA ASP A 96 1.51 -14.37 11.00
C ASP A 96 2.04 -13.58 9.79
N HIS A 97 3.33 -13.24 9.83
CA HIS A 97 4.04 -12.64 8.71
C HIS A 97 4.27 -13.70 7.63
N LEU A 98 3.18 -14.26 7.11
CA LEU A 98 3.17 -15.21 6.02
C LEU A 98 3.42 -14.42 4.73
N LEU A 99 4.72 -14.39 4.42
CA LEU A 99 5.42 -13.92 3.22
C LEU A 99 6.13 -12.58 3.37
N THR A 100 7.38 -12.69 3.83
CA THR A 100 8.53 -12.17 3.08
C THR A 100 8.49 -12.66 1.63
N GLY A 101 7.52 -12.19 0.84
CA GLY A 101 7.59 -12.27 -0.60
C GLY A 101 8.45 -11.10 -1.02
N GLU A 102 9.65 -11.40 -1.52
CA GLU A 102 10.59 -10.47 -2.16
C GLU A 102 9.99 -9.06 -2.37
N VAL A 103 10.32 -8.14 -1.44
CA VAL A 103 10.72 -6.84 -1.93
C VAL A 103 11.86 -7.15 -2.89
N ALA A 104 11.55 -7.15 -4.18
CA ALA A 104 12.57 -7.21 -5.21
C ALA A 104 13.56 -6.13 -4.79
N ALA A 105 14.75 -6.58 -4.38
CA ALA A 105 15.82 -5.71 -3.98
C ALA A 105 16.11 -4.81 -5.18
N ALA A 106 15.62 -3.58 -5.15
CA ALA A 106 16.15 -2.51 -5.96
C ALA A 106 17.32 -1.95 -5.14
N GLU A 107 18.48 -2.57 -5.36
CA GLU A 107 19.76 -1.97 -5.03
C GLU A 107 19.83 -0.58 -5.70
N ASP A 108 20.49 0.34 -4.98
CA ASP A 108 20.88 1.71 -5.36
C ASP A 108 19.87 2.85 -5.10
N GLU A 109 19.62 3.12 -3.81
CA GLU A 109 19.42 4.51 -3.38
C GLU A 109 20.74 5.27 -3.52
N ALA A 110 20.91 6.03 -4.61
CA ALA A 110 21.84 7.14 -4.60
C ALA A 110 21.34 8.15 -3.52
N PRO A 111 22.12 8.45 -2.47
CA PRO A 111 21.65 9.32 -1.41
C PRO A 111 21.38 10.72 -1.98
N ALA A 112 20.14 11.18 -1.85
CA ALA A 112 19.75 12.54 -2.20
C ALA A 112 20.65 13.53 -1.43
N GLU A 113 21.47 14.28 -2.16
CA GLU A 113 22.27 15.37 -1.62
C GLU A 113 21.33 16.43 -1.01
N ARG A 114 21.29 16.49 0.33
CA ARG A 114 20.70 17.63 1.04
C ARG A 114 21.69 18.79 1.00
N THR A 115 21.58 19.67 0.01
CA THR A 115 22.30 20.94 0.01
C THR A 115 21.73 21.83 1.13
N SER A 116 22.48 21.96 2.22
CA SER A 116 22.18 22.90 3.30
C SER A 116 22.81 24.25 2.96
N GLU A 117 22.01 25.24 2.55
CA GLU A 117 22.51 26.62 2.43
C GLU A 117 22.70 27.21 3.84
N GLN A 118 23.96 27.36 4.26
CA GLN A 118 24.29 28.06 5.50
C GLN A 118 24.65 29.52 5.17
N ILE A 119 23.75 30.44 5.47
CA ILE A 119 23.98 31.90 5.38
C ILE A 119 24.93 32.30 6.52
N VAL A 120 26.16 32.70 6.20
CA VAL A 120 27.10 33.25 7.19
C VAL A 120 26.98 34.78 7.21
N LEU A 121 26.35 35.31 8.26
CA LEU A 121 26.44 36.71 8.64
C LEU A 121 27.85 37.02 9.16
N LYS A 122 28.69 37.69 8.34
CA LYS A 122 29.90 38.36 8.84
C LYS A 122 29.51 39.67 9.53
N ARG A 123 29.65 39.74 10.85
CA ARG A 123 29.82 41.03 11.55
C ARG A 123 31.26 41.50 11.34
N GLY A 124 31.40 42.74 10.88
CA GLY A 124 32.67 43.47 10.83
C GLY A 124 33.06 44.05 12.19
#